data_AF-A0A563W2G6-F1
#
_entry.id   AF-A0A563W2G6-F1
#
_cell.length_a   1.000
_cell.length_b   1.000
_cell.length_c   1.000
_cell.angle_alpha   90.00
_cell.angle_beta   90.00
_cell.angle_gamma   90.00
#
_symmetry.space_group_name_H-M   'P 1'
#
loop_
_entity.id
_entity.type
_entity.pdbx_description
1 polymer ?
#
loop_
_entity_poly.entity_id
_entity_poly.type
_entity_poly.pdbx_seq_one_letter_code
_entity_poly.pdbx_strand_id
1 'polypeptide(L)' 'MTNPNLRIRRILNYQRPPEGQPLETILLAGFGVEQKGS' A
#
# COMPACT_ATOMS: atom_id res chain seq x y z
N MET A 1 2.58 -15.50 -15.99
CA MET A 1 2.79 -14.28 -16.79
C MET A 1 2.91 -13.09 -15.85
N THR A 2 4.08 -12.49 -15.75
CA THR A 2 4.30 -11.23 -15.04
C THR A 2 4.57 -10.15 -16.09
N ASN A 3 3.80 -9.06 -16.08
CA ASN A 3 4.07 -7.91 -16.94
C ASN A 3 5.13 -7.04 -16.24
N PRO A 4 6.39 -6.97 -16.72
CA PRO A 4 7.46 -6.25 -16.04
C PRO A 4 7.26 -4.72 -16.00
N ASN A 5 6.35 -4.20 -16.82
CA ASN A 5 6.01 -2.77 -16.90
C ASN A 5 4.81 -2.39 -16.02
N LEU A 6 4.14 -3.38 -15.41
CA LEU A 6 3.02 -3.18 -14.51
C LEU A 6 3.52 -3.08 -13.07
N ARG A 7 3.18 -1.98 -12.39
CA ARG A 7 3.51 -1.78 -10.98
C ARG A 7 2.24 -1.65 -10.17
N ILE A 8 2.09 -2.50 -9.15
CA ILE A 8 0.99 -2.41 -8.18
C ILE A 8 1.54 -1.77 -6.92
N ARG A 9 0.90 -0.70 -6.45
CA ARG A 9 1.26 0.03 -5.24
C ARG A 9 0.15 -0.19 -4.21
N ARG A 10 0.47 -0.81 -3.08
CA ARG A 10 -0.46 -0.95 -1.95
C ARG A 10 -0.26 0.22 -0.99
N ILE A 11 -1.36 0.85 -0.59
CA ILE A 11 -1.37 1.95 0.39
C ILE A 11 -2.11 1.45 1.62
N LEU A 12 -1.42 1.45 2.76
CA LEU A 12 -1.98 1.06 4.06
C LEU A 12 -1.96 2.28 4.98
N ASN A 13 -3.13 2.71 5.41
CA ASN A 13 -3.27 3.75 6.42
C ASN A 13 -3.61 3.09 7.74
N TYR A 14 -2.74 3.29 8.72
CA TYR A 14 -2.92 2.79 10.06
C TYR A 14 -3.49 3.88 10.97
N GLN A 15 -4.23 3.45 11.98
CA GLN A 15 -4.47 4.29 13.14
C GLN A 15 -3.14 4.54 13.84
N ARG A 16 -2.88 5.79 14.26
CA ARG A 16 -1.70 6.09 15.08
C ARG A 16 -1.84 5.36 16.42
N PRO A 17 -0.89 4.48 16.79
CA PRO A 17 -0.92 3.81 18.06
C PRO A 17 -0.35 4.74 19.16
N PRO A 18 -0.59 4.41 20.44
CA PRO A 18 0.14 5.01 21.55
C PRO A 18 1.65 4.84 21.41
N GLU A 19 2.42 5.66 22.12
CA GLU A 19 3.88 5.65 22.04
C GLU A 19 4.46 4.28 22.43
N GLY A 20 5.43 3.80 21.65
CA GLY A 20 6.08 2.50 21.84
C GLY A 20 5.27 1.28 21.40
N GLN A 21 4.03 1.45 20.90
CA GLN A 21 3.19 0.33 20.48
C GLN A 21 3.20 0.09 18.96
N PRO A 22 2.94 -1.16 18.51
CA PRO A 22 2.94 -1.53 17.10
C PRO A 22 1.73 -0.99 16.32
N LEU A 23 1.88 -0.91 14.99
CA LEU A 23 0.83 -0.54 14.05
C LEU A 23 -0.07 -1.76 13.74
N GLU A 24 -1.13 -1.94 14.52
CA GLU A 24 -2.02 -3.11 14.38
C GLU A 24 -3.29 -2.83 13.59
N THR A 25 -3.85 -1.61 13.72
CA THR A 25 -5.16 -1.30 13.16
C THR A 25 -5.04 -0.57 11.82
N ILE A 26 -5.47 -1.23 10.74
CA ILE A 26 -5.62 -0.61 9.42
C ILE A 26 -6.98 0.08 9.34
N LEU A 27 -6.99 1.37 9.01
CA LEU A 27 -8.22 2.15 8.81
C LEU A 27 -8.67 2.17 7.35
N LEU A 28 -7.70 2.23 6.43
CA LEU A 28 -7.98 2.24 5.00
C LEU A 28 -6.90 1.47 4.25
N ALA A 29 -7.34 0.52 3.43
CA ALA A 29 -6.50 -0.17 2.46
C ALA A 29 -6.89 0.26 1.05
N GLY A 30 -5.92 0.70 0.27
CA GLY A 30 -6.10 1.05 -1.13
C GLY A 30 -5.02 0.43 -2.01
N PHE A 31 -5.27 0.38 -3.32
CA PHE A 31 -4.28 -0.03 -4.30
C PHE A 31 -4.30 0.91 -5.51
N GLY A 32 -3.11 1.27 -5.99
CA GLY A 32 -2.91 1.97 -7.25
C GLY A 32 -2.23 1.05 -8.25
N VAL A 33 -2.57 1.19 -9.52
CA VAL A 33 -1.92 0.45 -10.62
C VAL A 33 -1.36 1.48 -11.58
N GLU A 34 -0.06 1.40 -11.81
CA GLU A 34 0.63 2.22 -12.80
C GLU A 34 1.17 1.31 -13.91
N GLN A 35 0.96 1.74 -15.16
CA GLN A 35 1.61 1.16 -16.34
C GLN A 35 2.58 2.21 -16.86
N LYS A 36 3.88 1.89 -16.86
CA LYS A 36 4.88 2.80 -17.44
C LYS A 36 4.71 2.75 -18.96
N GLY A 37 4.39 3.91 -19.56
CA GLY A 37 4.17 4.03 -21.00
C GLY A 37 5.40 3.62 -21.82
N SER A 38 5.11 3.14 -23.03
CA SER A 38 6.06 2.68 -24.06
C SER A 38 7.05 3.76 -24.50
#